data_AF-A8N401-F1
#
_entry.id   AF-A8N401-F1
#
_cell.length_a   1.000
_cell.length_b   1.000
_cell.length_c   1.000
_cell.angle_alpha   90.00
_cell.angle_beta   90.00
_cell.angle_gamma   90.00
#
_symmetry.space_group_name_H-M   'P 1'
#
loop_
_entity.id
_entity.type
_entity.pdbx_description
1 polymer ?
#
loop_
_entity_poly.entity_id
_entity_poly.type
_entity_poly.pdbx_seq_one_letter_code
_entity_poly.pdbx_strand_id
1 'polypeptide(L)'
;MTFDNPKHFRLDAEDGIAEWRAIVPEDGGIVHLGPHKQPFTVSMFHQLRCLDIIREETVRDRSNGEGPTALGRHCLNYIRQMVTCRGDLELESFQYASHKNPINQRGVYECKDWEAVYREVQKNQEEYRKGLMAGP
;
A
#
# COMPACT_ATOMS: atom_id res chain seq x y z
N MET A 1 13.81 -17.03 -0.14
CA MET A 1 13.41 -15.93 0.76
C MET A 1 13.00 -16.57 2.09
N THR A 2 13.82 -16.46 3.13
CA THR A 2 13.41 -16.88 4.48
C THR A 2 12.53 -15.77 5.02
N PHE A 3 11.24 -16.04 5.18
CA PHE A 3 10.34 -15.10 5.83
C PHE A 3 10.59 -15.20 7.33
N ASP A 4 11.22 -14.17 7.89
CA ASP A 4 11.28 -14.04 9.35
C ASP A 4 9.87 -13.80 9.88
N ASN A 5 9.56 -14.35 11.05
CA ASN A 5 8.26 -14.16 11.69
C ASN A 5 8.10 -12.65 11.99
N PRO A 6 7.22 -11.93 11.28
CA PRO A 6 7.22 -10.48 11.35
C PRO A 6 6.68 -10.05 12.72
N LYS A 7 7.45 -9.25 13.44
CA LYS A 7 7.01 -8.63 14.70
C LYS A 7 5.99 -7.50 14.48
N HIS A 8 5.93 -6.98 13.25
CA HIS A 8 5.03 -5.93 12.80
C HIS A 8 4.00 -6.47 11.81
N PHE A 9 2.91 -5.75 11.61
CA PHE A 9 1.84 -6.02 10.65
C PHE A 9 1.16 -7.37 10.86
N ARG A 10 1.01 -7.79 12.12
CA ARG A 10 0.27 -9.01 12.48
C ARG A 10 -1.15 -8.94 11.92
N LEU A 11 -1.64 -10.07 11.39
CA LEU A 11 -2.88 -10.08 10.60
C LEU A 11 -4.15 -9.85 11.42
N ASP A 12 -4.20 -10.35 12.66
CA ASP A 12 -5.42 -10.39 13.51
C ASP A 12 -5.15 -10.01 14.97
N ALA A 13 -4.01 -9.38 15.25
CA ALA A 13 -3.68 -8.87 16.58
C ALA A 13 -3.90 -7.35 16.62
N GLU A 14 -4.30 -6.83 17.78
CA GLU A 14 -4.66 -5.43 17.96
C GLU A 14 -3.53 -4.46 17.58
N ASP A 15 -2.28 -4.80 17.96
CA ASP A 15 -1.08 -4.06 17.58
C ASP A 15 -0.88 -4.04 16.06
N GLY A 16 -0.98 -5.19 15.41
CA GLY A 16 -0.87 -5.30 13.96
C GLY A 16 -1.97 -4.54 13.22
N ILE A 17 -3.22 -4.60 13.69
CA ILE A 17 -4.34 -3.84 13.12
C ILE A 17 -4.05 -2.32 13.21
N ALA A 18 -3.50 -1.85 14.33
CA ALA A 18 -3.13 -0.45 14.47
C ALA A 18 -2.00 -0.06 13.50
N GLU A 19 -1.00 -0.92 13.31
CA GLU A 19 0.09 -0.70 12.36
C GLU A 19 -0.42 -0.63 10.92
N TRP A 20 -1.27 -1.57 10.50
CA TRP A 20 -1.89 -1.57 9.16
C TRP A 20 -2.71 -0.31 8.90
N ARG A 21 -3.39 0.24 9.91
CA ARG A 21 -4.12 1.51 9.78
C ARG A 21 -3.20 2.73 9.68
N ALA A 22 -2.06 2.70 10.38
CA ALA A 22 -1.14 3.83 10.48
C ALA A 22 -0.34 4.11 9.18
N ILE A 23 -0.30 3.17 8.23
CA ILE A 23 0.41 3.37 6.95
C ILE A 23 -0.31 4.31 5.98
N VAL A 24 -1.54 4.72 6.29
CA VAL A 24 -2.29 5.68 5.48
C VAL A 24 -2.57 6.91 6.35
N PRO A 25 -2.37 8.15 5.83
CA PRO A 25 -2.74 9.36 6.56
C PRO A 25 -4.22 9.33 6.98
N GLU A 26 -4.55 9.98 8.11
CA GLU A 26 -5.90 9.91 8.71
C GLU A 26 -7.04 10.30 7.76
N ASP A 27 -6.80 11.22 6.82
CA ASP A 27 -7.79 11.65 5.84
C ASP A 27 -7.85 10.77 4.58
N GLY A 28 -7.18 9.60 4.62
CA GLY A 28 -7.09 8.67 3.51
C GLY A 28 -6.05 9.05 2.45
N GLY A 29 -5.20 10.04 2.73
CA GLY A 29 -4.22 10.53 1.77
C GLY A 29 -4.86 11.30 0.62
N ILE A 30 -5.93 12.04 0.93
CA ILE A 30 -6.64 12.89 -0.02
C ILE A 30 -5.84 14.19 -0.20
N VAL A 31 -5.67 14.59 -1.45
CA VAL A 31 -5.04 15.85 -1.86
C VAL A 31 -6.02 16.67 -2.69
N HIS A 32 -5.94 18.00 -2.57
CA HIS A 32 -6.80 18.94 -3.27
C HIS A 32 -5.99 19.71 -4.31
N LEU A 33 -6.29 19.46 -5.59
CA LEU A 33 -5.49 19.95 -6.72
C LEU A 33 -6.32 20.79 -7.71
N GLY A 34 -5.61 21.58 -8.51
CA GLY A 34 -6.20 22.42 -9.55
C GLY A 34 -6.91 23.68 -9.04
N PRO A 35 -7.45 24.52 -9.96
CA PRO A 35 -8.08 25.79 -9.62
C PRO A 35 -9.29 25.65 -8.70
N HIS A 36 -10.02 24.54 -8.82
CA HIS A 36 -11.22 24.27 -8.03
C HIS A 36 -10.97 23.39 -6.79
N LYS A 37 -9.70 23.13 -6.44
CA LYS A 37 -9.32 22.30 -5.29
C LYS A 37 -10.05 20.95 -5.28
N GLN A 38 -10.07 20.27 -6.42
CA GLN A 38 -10.75 18.97 -6.55
C GLN A 38 -10.03 17.91 -5.71
N PRO A 39 -10.77 17.02 -5.01
CA PRO A 39 -10.19 15.97 -4.21
C PRO A 39 -9.70 14.81 -5.08
N PHE A 40 -8.49 14.33 -4.80
CA PHE A 40 -7.89 13.14 -5.41
C PHE A 40 -7.24 12.29 -4.32
N THR A 41 -7.13 10.99 -4.53
CA THR A 41 -6.36 10.11 -3.64
C THR A 41 -5.04 9.73 -4.31
N VAL A 42 -3.94 9.82 -3.58
CA VAL A 42 -2.65 9.35 -4.10
C VAL A 42 -2.70 7.83 -4.28
N SER A 43 -2.28 7.36 -5.47
CA SER A 43 -2.30 5.94 -5.83
C SER A 43 -1.65 5.03 -4.78
N MET A 44 -0.53 5.45 -4.20
CA MET A 44 0.18 4.71 -3.16
C MET A 44 -0.70 4.46 -1.94
N PHE A 45 -1.38 5.49 -1.41
CA PHE A 45 -2.25 5.36 -0.24
C PHE A 45 -3.49 4.51 -0.51
N HIS A 46 -4.04 4.59 -1.73
CA HIS A 46 -5.13 3.69 -2.13
C HIS A 46 -4.68 2.22 -2.09
N GLN A 47 -3.50 1.91 -2.63
CA GLN A 47 -2.94 0.56 -2.59
C GLN A 47 -2.74 0.08 -1.14
N LEU A 48 -2.12 0.89 -0.30
CA LEU A 48 -1.89 0.55 1.11
C LEU A 48 -3.20 0.30 1.87
N ARG A 49 -4.22 1.15 1.67
CA ARG A 49 -5.57 0.94 2.24
C ARG A 49 -6.20 -0.37 1.75
N CYS A 50 -6.06 -0.67 0.47
CA CYS A 50 -6.57 -1.92 -0.10
C CYS A 50 -5.88 -3.15 0.49
N LEU A 51 -4.59 -3.06 0.87
CA LEU A 51 -3.89 -4.16 1.54
C LEU A 51 -4.45 -4.44 2.94
N ASP A 52 -4.77 -3.41 3.72
CA ASP A 52 -5.42 -3.59 5.03
C ASP A 52 -6.82 -4.23 4.87
N ILE A 53 -7.60 -3.82 3.88
CA ILE A 53 -8.89 -4.44 3.58
C ILE A 53 -8.72 -5.93 3.17
N ILE A 54 -7.71 -6.25 2.36
CA ILE A 54 -7.42 -7.64 1.98
C ILE A 54 -7.00 -8.46 3.20
N ARG A 55 -6.22 -7.88 4.13
CA ARG A 55 -5.90 -8.51 5.42
C ARG A 55 -7.19 -8.82 6.19
N GLU A 56 -8.09 -7.85 6.36
CA GLU A 56 -9.38 -8.07 7.03
C GLU A 56 -10.16 -9.22 6.39
N GLU A 57 -10.25 -9.24 5.07
CA GLU A 57 -10.90 -10.35 4.34
C GLU A 57 -10.19 -11.70 4.49
N THR A 58 -8.90 -11.71 4.80
CA THR A 58 -8.12 -12.95 4.97
C THR A 58 -8.38 -13.59 6.33
N VAL A 59 -8.57 -12.77 7.37
CA VAL A 59 -8.80 -13.24 8.75
C VAL A 59 -10.27 -13.28 9.17
N ARG A 60 -11.17 -12.72 8.34
CA ARG A 60 -12.62 -12.74 8.58
C ARG A 60 -13.14 -14.18 8.74
N ASP A 61 -13.93 -14.40 9.79
CA ASP A 61 -14.66 -15.66 9.97
C ASP A 61 -15.66 -15.88 8.82
N ARG A 62 -15.55 -17.05 8.18
CA ARG A 62 -16.43 -17.51 7.09
C ARG A 62 -17.19 -18.79 7.46
N SER A 63 -17.31 -19.08 8.76
CA SER A 63 -18.05 -20.24 9.27
C SER A 63 -19.50 -20.32 8.75
N ASN A 64 -20.09 -19.19 8.37
CA ASN A 64 -21.42 -19.07 7.78
C ASN A 64 -21.48 -19.28 6.25
N GLY A 65 -20.36 -19.57 5.59
CA GLY A 65 -20.29 -19.81 4.15
C GLY A 65 -20.34 -18.55 3.28
N GLU A 66 -20.17 -17.36 3.87
CA GLU A 66 -20.13 -16.11 3.10
C GLU A 66 -18.89 -16.01 2.20
N GLY A 67 -19.12 -15.62 0.95
CA GLY A 67 -18.04 -15.24 0.04
C GLY A 67 -17.36 -13.92 0.45
N PRO A 68 -16.26 -13.53 -0.24
CA PRO A 68 -15.61 -12.23 -0.02
C PRO A 68 -16.59 -11.06 -0.15
N THR A 69 -16.36 -9.95 0.56
CA THR A 69 -17.21 -8.77 0.38
C THR A 69 -17.00 -8.14 -1.01
N ALA A 70 -17.93 -7.29 -1.45
CA ALA A 70 -17.76 -6.53 -2.69
C ALA A 70 -16.52 -5.62 -2.65
N LEU A 71 -16.25 -5.01 -1.48
CA LEU A 71 -15.08 -4.19 -1.25
C LEU A 71 -13.80 -5.02 -1.30
N GLY A 72 -13.78 -6.18 -0.64
CA GLY A 72 -12.67 -7.13 -0.71
C GLY A 72 -12.32 -7.54 -2.15
N ARG A 73 -13.34 -7.87 -2.96
CA ARG A 73 -13.16 -8.17 -4.39
C ARG A 73 -12.61 -6.98 -5.18
N HIS A 74 -13.12 -5.78 -4.91
CA HIS A 74 -12.64 -4.55 -5.54
C HIS A 74 -11.15 -4.32 -5.21
N CYS A 75 -10.78 -4.36 -3.94
CA CYS A 75 -9.42 -4.14 -3.46
C CYS A 75 -8.45 -5.19 -4.03
N LEU A 76 -8.84 -6.46 -4.01
CA LEU A 76 -8.03 -7.54 -4.60
C LEU A 76 -7.81 -7.32 -6.10
N ASN A 77 -8.85 -6.95 -6.84
CA ASN A 77 -8.72 -6.67 -8.27
C ASN A 77 -7.89 -5.40 -8.54
N TYR A 78 -7.96 -4.38 -7.68
CA TYR A 78 -7.14 -3.18 -7.78
C TYR A 78 -5.65 -3.52 -7.57
N ILE A 79 -5.30 -4.24 -6.50
CA ILE A 79 -3.91 -4.65 -6.23
C ILE A 79 -3.38 -5.54 -7.36
N ARG A 80 -4.19 -6.50 -7.85
CA ARG A 80 -3.82 -7.34 -9.00
C ARG A 80 -3.43 -6.50 -10.22
N GLN A 81 -4.24 -5.48 -10.55
CA GLN A 81 -3.97 -4.57 -11.66
C GLN A 81 -2.69 -3.75 -11.43
N MET A 82 -2.50 -3.21 -10.22
CA MET A 82 -1.33 -2.39 -9.91
C MET A 82 -0.03 -3.19 -9.98
N VAL A 83 0.00 -4.40 -9.42
CA VAL A 83 1.14 -5.32 -9.49
C VAL A 83 1.45 -5.71 -10.94
N THR A 84 0.42 -5.98 -11.75
CA THR A 84 0.61 -6.33 -13.18
C THR A 84 1.15 -5.14 -13.98
N CYS A 85 0.65 -3.92 -13.71
CA CYS A 85 1.05 -2.70 -14.41
C CYS A 85 2.48 -2.24 -14.07
N ARG A 86 2.95 -2.54 -12.86
CA ARG A 86 4.28 -2.15 -12.36
C ARG A 86 5.11 -3.37 -11.97
N GLY A 87 4.97 -4.45 -12.73
CA GLY A 87 5.77 -5.66 -12.53
C GLY A 87 7.26 -5.34 -12.64
N ASP A 88 8.06 -6.01 -11.80
CA ASP A 88 9.50 -5.93 -11.90
C ASP A 88 9.96 -6.47 -13.26
N LEU A 89 10.70 -5.66 -14.00
CA LEU A 89 11.25 -6.01 -15.32
C LEU A 89 12.72 -6.41 -15.23
N GLU A 90 13.30 -6.41 -14.03
CA GLU A 90 14.69 -6.83 -13.80
C GLU A 90 14.88 -8.30 -14.22
N LEU A 91 15.93 -8.54 -15.00
CA LEU A 91 16.30 -9.90 -15.40
C LEU A 91 17.06 -10.59 -14.26
N GLU A 92 16.57 -11.75 -13.83
CA GLU A 92 17.30 -12.57 -12.86
C GLU A 92 18.60 -13.10 -13.48
N SER A 93 19.74 -12.60 -13.00
CA SER A 93 21.06 -12.97 -13.54
C SER A 93 21.46 -14.40 -13.19
N PHE A 94 22.10 -15.10 -14.13
CA PHE A 94 22.69 -16.41 -13.90
C PHE A 94 24.13 -16.24 -13.37
N GLN A 95 24.41 -16.67 -12.13
CA GLN A 95 25.67 -16.37 -11.45
C GLN A 95 26.65 -17.55 -11.33
N TYR A 96 26.22 -18.83 -11.45
CA TYR A 96 27.12 -19.95 -11.14
C TYR A 96 27.01 -21.15 -12.09
N ALA A 97 28.16 -21.56 -12.63
CA ALA A 97 28.33 -22.81 -13.39
C ALA A 97 28.22 -24.09 -12.53
N SER A 98 28.09 -23.96 -11.20
CA SER A 98 28.01 -25.09 -10.27
C SER A 98 26.63 -25.76 -10.21
N HIS A 99 25.62 -25.22 -10.94
CA HIS A 99 24.22 -25.67 -10.96
C HIS A 99 23.50 -25.65 -9.59
N LYS A 100 24.15 -25.16 -8.52
CA LYS A 100 23.54 -24.98 -7.19
C LYS A 100 23.19 -23.50 -7.01
N ASN A 101 21.89 -23.21 -6.86
CA ASN A 101 21.35 -21.84 -6.80
C ASN A 101 21.89 -20.93 -7.92
N PRO A 102 21.76 -21.34 -9.20
CA PRO A 102 22.47 -20.67 -10.29
C PRO A 102 21.85 -19.31 -10.66
N ILE A 103 20.63 -19.03 -10.18
CA ILE A 103 19.91 -17.78 -10.42
C ILE A 103 20.11 -16.85 -9.21
N ASN A 104 20.50 -15.61 -9.48
CA ASN A 104 20.52 -14.56 -8.48
C ASN A 104 19.12 -14.00 -8.27
N GLN A 105 18.47 -14.46 -7.20
CA GLN A 105 17.18 -13.93 -6.74
C GLN A 105 17.31 -12.61 -5.96
N ARG A 106 18.51 -12.04 -5.85
CA ARG A 106 18.81 -10.78 -5.16
C ARG A 106 19.37 -9.79 -6.18
N GLY A 107 18.49 -9.26 -7.03
CA GLY A 107 18.80 -8.13 -7.91
C GLY A 107 19.28 -6.90 -7.14
N VAL A 108 19.70 -5.86 -7.86
CA VAL A 108 20.07 -4.58 -7.25
C VAL A 108 18.79 -3.79 -6.99
N TYR A 109 18.32 -3.84 -5.74
CA TYR A 109 17.17 -3.06 -5.29
C TYR A 109 17.62 -1.77 -4.62
N GLU A 110 17.01 -0.64 -4.99
CA GLU A 110 17.24 0.66 -4.36
C GLU A 110 16.02 1.03 -3.51
N CYS A 111 16.22 1.20 -2.20
CA CYS A 111 15.18 1.72 -1.32
C CYS A 111 14.96 3.22 -1.60
N LYS A 112 13.74 3.60 -1.94
CA LYS A 112 13.34 5.01 -2.06
C LYS A 112 12.76 5.51 -0.74
N ASP A 113 13.06 6.76 -0.40
CA ASP A 113 12.44 7.46 0.73
C ASP A 113 11.00 7.86 0.37
N TRP A 114 10.03 7.07 0.84
CA TRP A 114 8.61 7.33 0.63
C TRP A 114 8.09 8.45 1.54
N GLU A 115 8.82 8.88 2.57
CA GLU A 115 8.42 9.98 3.47
C GLU A 115 8.20 11.27 2.68
N ALA A 116 8.92 11.46 1.57
CA ALA A 116 8.70 12.57 0.64
C ALA A 116 7.24 12.69 0.18
N VAL A 117 6.57 11.56 -0.10
CA VAL A 117 5.15 11.56 -0.51
C VAL A 117 4.25 12.01 0.64
N TYR A 118 4.52 11.52 1.86
CA TYR A 118 3.75 11.91 3.05
C TYR A 118 3.90 13.41 3.33
N ARG A 119 5.11 13.96 3.26
CA ARG A 119 5.38 15.38 3.47
C ARG A 119 4.62 16.27 2.49
N GLU A 120 4.62 15.92 1.20
CA GLU A 120 3.90 16.72 0.18
C GLU A 120 2.38 16.63 0.34
N VAL A 121 1.86 15.47 0.73
CA VAL A 121 0.43 15.28 1.02
C VAL A 121 0.01 16.10 2.22
N GLN A 122 0.77 16.03 3.32
CA GLN A 122 0.51 16.83 4.51
C GLN A 122 0.53 18.34 4.18
N LYS A 123 1.53 18.80 3.45
CA LYS A 123 1.63 20.20 3.01
C LYS A 123 0.40 20.63 2.21
N ASN A 124 -0.03 19.83 1.24
CA ASN A 124 -1.23 20.10 0.45
C ASN A 124 -2.49 20.23 1.33
N GLN A 125 -2.65 19.32 2.31
CA GLN A 125 -3.80 19.31 3.22
C GLN A 125 -3.81 20.53 4.14
N GLU A 126 -2.63 20.94 4.63
CA GLU A 126 -2.48 22.15 5.44
C GLU A 126 -2.83 23.42 4.65
N GLU A 127 -2.35 23.52 3.40
CA GLU A 127 -2.67 24.63 2.51
C GLU A 127 -4.17 24.70 2.22
N TYR A 128 -4.80 23.55 1.95
CA TYR A 128 -6.25 23.47 1.73
C TYR A 128 -7.04 23.91 2.97
N ARG A 129 -6.66 23.42 4.16
CA ARG A 129 -7.31 23.77 5.43
C ARG A 129 -7.19 25.25 5.76
N LYS A 130 -6.01 25.84 5.56
CA LYS A 130 -5.79 27.29 5.71
C LYS A 130 -6.65 28.10 4.74
N GLY A 131 -6.76 27.65 3.49
CA GLY A 131 -7.64 28.27 2.49
C GLY A 131 -9.12 28.24 2.87
N LEU A 132 -9.60 27.15 3.48
CA LEU A 132 -10.97 27.07 4.00
C LEU A 132 -11.21 28.03 5.17
N MET A 133 -10.23 28.20 6.06
CA MET A 133 -10.32 29.09 7.22
C MET A 133 -10.21 30.57 6.86
N ALA A 134 -9.59 30.91 5.73
CA ALA A 134 -9.43 32.28 5.29
C ALA A 134 -10.75 32.91 4.77
N GLY A 135 -11.77 32.10 4.46
CA GLY A 135 -13.04 32.57 3.89
C GLY A 135 -12.89 33.21 2.50
N PRO A 136 -13.99 33.40 1.74
CA PRO A 136 -13.98 34.27 0.57
C PRO A 136 -13.78 35.75 0.94
#